data_AF-A0A6C0KVP7-F1
#
_entry.id   AF-A0A6C0KVP7-F1
#
_cell.length_a   1.000
_cell.length_b   1.000
_cell.length_c   1.000
_cell.angle_alpha   90.00
_cell.angle_beta   90.00
_cell.angle_gamma   90.00
#
_symmetry.space_group_name_H-M   'P 1'
#
loop_
_entity.id
_entity.type
_entity.pdbx_description
1 polymer ?
#
loop_
_entity_poly.entity_id
_entity_poly.type
_entity_poly.pdbx_seq_one_letter_code
_entity_poly.pdbx_strand_id
1 'polypeptide(L)'
;MAEINQCPSFWIENPQVLIADAIDFFPFSEKAKVCSTTALNSLTRFSVYLGLLLALITQRAFYLGIPVLGIVLAVSLYYGMKNQGTLRQGAFPNAMMDRPTFKEGFADIEGTAASGKVLEDIIGTSQRTEPNAPNPFMNVLINEVADYPTKPPAKFAASAPVKEVLEKQFQTKVYGDPGDVWNRNQGQREFYTMPSTSIPNDRESYQNWLYRVPGKTCKEGNMEACTTDGSGGSQYVFLGR
;
A
#
# COMPACT_ATOMS: atom_id res chain seq x y z
N MET A 1 -16.89 13.25 11.07
CA MET A 1 -15.57 13.75 10.68
C MET A 1 -14.57 12.91 11.45
N ALA A 2 -13.90 11.97 10.77
CA ALA A 2 -12.89 11.14 11.44
C ALA A 2 -11.71 12.04 11.83
N GLU A 3 -11.36 12.05 13.11
CA GLU A 3 -10.16 12.73 13.59
C GLU A 3 -8.95 12.07 12.90
N ILE A 4 -8.31 12.81 12.01
CA ILE A 4 -7.02 12.42 11.46
C ILE A 4 -6.07 12.43 12.67
N ASN A 5 -5.54 11.26 13.06
CA ASN A 5 -4.57 11.17 14.14
C ASN A 5 -3.32 12.00 13.78
N GLN A 6 -3.30 13.24 14.23
CA GLN A 6 -2.20 14.17 14.03
C GLN A 6 -1.04 13.76 14.94
N CYS A 7 0.19 13.97 14.46
CA CYS A 7 1.39 13.77 15.29
C CYS A 7 1.27 14.59 16.58
N PRO A 8 1.77 14.08 17.73
CA PRO A 8 1.73 14.81 18.99
C PRO A 8 2.50 16.11 18.86
N SER A 9 2.09 17.13 19.60
CA SER A 9 2.80 18.40 19.64
C SER A 9 4.20 18.23 20.25
N PHE A 10 5.09 19.14 19.88
CA PHE A 10 6.42 19.16 20.48
C PHE A 10 6.34 19.64 21.93
N TRP A 11 7.18 19.13 22.81
CA TRP A 11 7.08 19.42 24.25
C TRP A 11 7.25 20.90 24.61
N ILE A 12 7.88 21.73 23.76
CA ILE A 12 7.92 23.20 23.96
C ILE A 12 6.51 23.80 23.89
N GLU A 13 5.67 23.27 22.99
CA GLU A 13 4.29 23.73 22.83
C GLU A 13 3.38 23.13 23.90
N ASN A 14 3.56 21.85 24.22
CA ASN A 14 2.85 21.17 25.29
C ASN A 14 3.78 20.31 26.17
N PRO A 15 4.23 20.83 27.33
CA PRO A 15 5.14 20.11 28.21
C PRO A 15 4.59 18.80 28.77
N GLN A 16 3.27 18.66 28.88
CA GLN A 16 2.64 17.45 29.42
C GLN A 16 2.95 16.21 28.60
N VAL A 17 3.26 16.38 27.30
CA VAL A 17 3.60 15.28 26.40
C VAL A 17 4.76 14.46 26.96
N LEU A 18 5.78 15.07 27.59
CA LEU A 18 6.93 14.33 28.12
C LEU A 18 6.55 13.31 29.20
N ILE A 19 5.50 13.58 29.96
CA ILE A 19 5.03 12.74 31.06
C ILE A 19 3.98 11.74 30.55
N ALA A 20 3.08 12.16 29.66
CA ALA A 20 1.97 11.35 29.17
C ALA A 20 2.44 10.03 28.52
N ASP A 21 3.50 10.08 27.70
CA ASP A 21 4.10 8.90 27.06
C ASP A 21 5.50 8.60 27.62
N ALA A 22 5.69 8.64 28.94
CA ALA A 22 7.00 8.43 29.57
C ALA A 22 7.71 7.13 29.14
N ILE A 23 6.96 6.08 28.79
CA ILE A 23 7.52 4.78 28.35
C ILE A 23 8.06 4.85 26.90
N ASP A 24 7.57 5.76 26.07
CA ASP A 24 8.03 5.92 24.67
C ASP A 24 9.28 6.83 24.60
N PHE A 25 10.38 6.34 25.16
CA PHE A 25 11.63 7.10 25.26
C PHE A 25 12.63 6.79 24.15
N PHE A 26 12.46 5.73 23.37
CA PHE A 26 13.47 5.34 22.37
C PHE A 26 13.28 6.11 21.05
N PRO A 27 14.27 6.92 20.61
CA PRO A 27 14.08 7.84 19.47
C PRO A 27 14.02 7.16 18.10
N PHE A 28 14.16 5.83 18.02
CA PHE A 28 14.08 5.06 16.78
C PHE A 28 12.88 4.10 16.75
N SER A 29 11.85 4.33 17.57
CA SER A 29 10.60 3.58 17.53
C SER A 29 9.87 3.76 16.20
N GLU A 30 8.99 2.81 15.85
CA GLU A 30 8.15 2.94 14.64
C GLU A 30 7.35 4.25 14.62
N LYS A 31 6.87 4.70 15.80
CA LYS A 31 6.18 5.99 15.96
C LYS A 31 7.10 7.18 15.68
N ALA A 32 8.37 7.11 16.10
CA ALA A 32 9.36 8.16 15.88
C ALA A 32 9.81 8.26 14.40
N LYS A 33 9.79 7.15 13.65
CA LYS A 33 10.08 7.18 12.20
C LYS A 33 9.02 7.96 11.42
N VAL A 34 7.76 7.86 11.86
CA VAL A 34 6.58 8.46 11.23
C VAL A 34 6.43 9.95 11.56
N CYS A 35 6.63 10.33 12.83
CA CYS A 35 6.44 11.71 13.31
C CYS A 35 7.73 12.31 13.85
N SER A 36 8.19 13.42 13.28
CA SER A 36 9.40 14.13 13.74
C SER A 36 9.26 14.66 15.17
N THR A 37 8.08 15.14 15.56
CA THR A 37 7.82 15.63 16.92
C THR A 37 7.93 14.52 17.95
N THR A 38 7.42 13.32 17.64
CA THR A 38 7.58 12.12 18.47
C THR A 38 9.05 11.76 18.62
N ALA A 39 9.83 11.76 17.54
CA ALA A 39 11.27 11.47 17.62
C ALA A 39 12.02 12.44 18.54
N LEU A 40 11.71 13.73 18.44
CA LEU A 40 12.34 14.77 19.28
C LEU A 40 11.89 14.69 20.75
N ASN A 41 10.61 14.38 21.01
CA ASN A 41 10.10 14.15 22.36
C ASN A 41 10.77 12.91 22.98
N SER A 42 10.84 11.78 22.26
CA SER A 42 11.53 10.58 22.71
C SER A 42 13.03 10.83 22.94
N LEU A 43 13.69 11.61 22.09
CA LEU A 43 15.10 11.99 22.27
C LEU A 43 15.34 12.73 23.59
N THR A 44 14.47 13.67 23.96
CA THR A 44 14.57 14.35 25.25
C THR A 44 14.38 13.38 26.43
N ARG A 45 13.38 12.49 26.37
CA ARG A 45 13.16 11.46 27.40
C ARG A 45 14.36 10.53 27.53
N PHE A 46 14.90 10.04 26.42
CA PHE A 46 16.10 9.21 26.39
C PHE A 46 17.27 9.90 27.08
N SER A 47 17.51 11.19 26.79
CA SER A 47 18.60 11.95 27.40
C SER A 47 18.44 12.10 28.92
N VAL A 48 17.21 12.31 29.40
CA VAL A 48 16.88 12.38 30.83
C VAL A 48 17.16 11.04 31.51
N TYR A 49 16.64 9.95 30.94
CA TYR A 49 16.79 8.61 31.52
C TYR A 49 18.24 8.13 31.49
N LEU A 50 18.95 8.37 30.38
CA LEU A 50 20.35 8.01 30.24
C LEU A 50 21.22 8.80 31.21
N GLY A 51 21.00 10.11 31.34
CA GLY A 51 21.75 10.94 32.27
C GLY A 51 21.56 10.53 33.73
N LEU A 52 20.31 10.27 34.13
CA LEU A 52 19.99 9.83 35.49
C LEU A 52 20.57 8.44 35.78
N LEU A 53 20.39 7.48 34.85
CA LEU A 53 20.92 6.13 34.98
C LEU A 53 22.45 6.12 35.10
N LEU A 54 23.15 6.88 34.25
CA LEU A 54 24.61 6.99 34.30
C LEU A 54 25.10 7.69 35.58
N ALA A 55 24.41 8.72 36.04
CA ALA A 55 24.74 9.39 37.30
C ALA A 55 24.61 8.44 38.51
N LEU A 56 23.57 7.59 38.53
CA LEU A 56 23.38 6.60 39.60
C LEU A 56 24.44 5.50 39.57
N ILE A 57 24.79 4.99 38.39
CA ILE A 57 25.79 3.91 38.26
C ILE A 57 27.20 4.39 38.59
N THR A 58 27.58 5.57 38.08
CA THR A 58 28.95 6.07 38.19
C THR A 58 29.20 6.94 39.40
N GLN A 59 28.13 7.40 40.08
CA GLN A 59 28.17 8.33 41.22
C GLN A 59 28.89 9.66 40.90
N ARG A 60 28.89 10.07 39.62
CA ARG A 60 29.48 11.34 39.17
C ARG A 60 28.41 12.30 38.67
N ALA A 61 28.36 13.49 39.26
CA ALA A 61 27.39 14.53 38.89
C ALA A 61 27.54 15.02 37.45
N PHE A 62 28.70 14.85 36.81
CA PHE A 62 28.95 15.22 35.42
C PHE A 62 27.91 14.64 34.43
N TYR A 63 27.41 13.42 34.68
CA TYR A 63 26.43 12.78 33.80
C TYR A 63 25.04 13.43 33.82
N LEU A 64 24.75 14.27 34.82
CA LEU A 64 23.55 15.12 34.84
C LEU A 64 23.61 16.25 33.79
N GLY A 65 24.73 16.42 33.08
CA GLY A 65 24.81 17.30 31.91
C GLY A 65 24.18 16.73 30.64
N ILE A 66 23.99 15.41 30.54
CA ILE A 66 23.41 14.73 29.36
C ILE A 66 21.98 15.20 29.05
N PRO A 67 21.05 15.30 30.04
CA PRO A 67 19.71 15.80 29.79
C PRO A 67 19.70 17.23 29.26
N VAL A 68 20.58 18.10 29.79
CA VAL A 68 20.70 19.49 29.33
C VAL A 68 21.12 19.54 27.86
N LEU A 69 22.12 18.74 27.48
CA LEU A 69 22.57 18.61 26.10
C LEU A 69 21.45 18.06 25.20
N GLY A 70 20.71 17.04 25.65
CA GLY A 70 19.59 16.47 24.91
C GLY A 70 18.45 17.46 24.67
N ILE A 71 18.13 18.29 25.67
CA ILE A 71 17.15 19.37 25.53
C ILE A 71 17.61 20.39 24.49
N VAL A 72 18.83 20.92 24.62
CA VAL A 72 19.38 21.91 23.67
C VAL A 72 19.40 21.36 22.24
N LEU A 73 19.79 20.09 22.07
CA LEU A 73 19.83 19.42 20.79
C LEU A 73 18.43 19.22 20.21
N ALA A 74 17.44 18.78 21.01
CA ALA A 74 16.06 18.63 20.53
C ALA A 74 15.42 19.98 20.14
N VAL A 75 15.66 21.03 20.91
CA VAL A 75 15.17 22.39 20.61
C VAL A 75 15.79 22.94 19.33
N SER A 76 17.12 22.84 19.19
CA SER A 76 17.83 23.33 18.00
C SER A 76 17.40 22.59 16.74
N LEU A 77 17.25 21.26 16.80
CA LEU A 77 16.70 20.47 15.69
C LEU A 77 15.25 20.84 15.37
N TYR A 78 14.40 21.02 16.38
CA TYR A 78 13.00 21.40 16.16
C TYR A 78 12.89 22.71 15.38
N TYR A 79 13.60 23.78 15.82
CA TYR A 79 13.57 25.06 15.13
C TYR A 79 14.26 25.01 13.76
N GLY A 80 15.35 24.26 13.61
CA GLY A 80 16.01 24.04 12.32
C GLY A 80 15.09 23.37 11.30
N MET A 81 14.42 22.29 11.71
CA MET A 81 13.45 21.57 10.86
C MET A 81 12.19 22.39 10.59
N LYS A 82 11.71 23.16 11.57
CA LYS A 82 10.56 24.06 11.41
C LYS A 82 10.83 25.16 10.38
N ASN A 83 12.02 25.78 10.42
CA ASN A 83 12.41 26.81 9.47
C ASN A 83 12.56 26.28 8.04
N GLN A 84 12.97 25.02 7.89
CA GLN A 84 13.11 24.35 6.58
C GLN A 84 11.81 23.71 6.08
N GLY A 85 10.76 23.65 6.90
CA GLY A 85 9.50 22.97 6.55
C GLY A 85 9.63 21.45 6.42
N THR A 86 10.65 20.82 7.04
CA THR A 86 10.97 19.39 6.88
C THR A 86 10.41 18.51 8.00
N LEU A 87 9.47 19.03 8.79
CA LEU A 87 8.81 18.27 9.87
C LEU A 87 7.97 17.13 9.25
N ARG A 88 8.32 15.88 9.58
CA ARG A 88 7.56 14.70 9.15
C ARG A 88 6.26 14.63 9.92
N GLN A 89 5.15 14.59 9.19
CA GLN A 89 3.81 14.37 9.72
C GLN A 89 3.26 13.14 9.02
N GLY A 90 3.19 12.01 9.73
CA GLY A 90 2.62 10.77 9.22
C GLY A 90 1.52 10.26 10.15
N ALA A 91 0.62 9.44 9.62
CA ALA A 91 -0.46 8.83 10.39
C ALA A 91 0.00 7.51 11.04
N PHE A 92 -0.39 7.27 12.28
CA PHE A 92 -0.09 6.01 12.98
C PHE A 92 -0.86 4.84 12.35
N PRO A 93 -0.22 3.66 12.12
CA PRO A 93 -0.84 2.51 11.47
C PRO A 93 -1.94 1.81 12.30
N ASN A 94 -2.17 2.23 13.56
CA ASN A 94 -3.12 1.58 14.47
C ASN A 94 -4.50 2.24 14.51
N ALA A 95 -4.73 3.31 13.75
CA ALA A 95 -6.07 3.53 13.22
C ALA A 95 -6.11 2.76 11.91
N MET A 96 -7.05 1.83 11.77
CA MET A 96 -7.54 1.47 10.45
C MET A 96 -7.82 2.79 9.73
N MET A 97 -6.92 3.18 8.82
CA MET A 97 -7.31 4.12 7.80
C MET A 97 -8.41 3.41 7.03
N ASP A 98 -9.66 3.77 7.33
CA ASP A 98 -10.57 3.96 6.22
C ASP A 98 -9.84 4.91 5.28
N ARG A 99 -9.39 4.34 4.17
CA ARG A 99 -8.74 5.09 3.10
C ARG A 99 -9.52 6.38 2.94
N PRO A 100 -8.89 7.57 3.01
CA PRO A 100 -9.60 8.79 2.71
C PRO A 100 -10.21 8.58 1.32
N THR A 101 -11.54 8.49 1.27
CA THR A 101 -12.29 8.35 0.02
C THR A 101 -12.21 9.71 -0.62
N PHE A 102 -11.10 9.93 -1.30
CA PHE A 102 -10.90 11.08 -2.15
C PHE A 102 -11.86 10.91 -3.32
N LYS A 103 -13.05 11.48 -3.18
CA LYS A 103 -13.95 11.70 -4.31
C LYS A 103 -13.35 12.83 -5.13
N GLU A 104 -12.37 12.51 -5.97
CA GLU A 104 -12.17 13.37 -7.13
C GLU A 104 -13.46 13.36 -7.94
N GLY A 105 -13.87 14.50 -8.47
CA GLY A 105 -15.04 14.64 -9.35
C GLY A 105 -14.90 13.93 -10.69
N PHE A 106 -14.02 12.93 -10.80
CA PHE A 106 -13.94 12.00 -11.90
C PHE A 106 -14.74 10.77 -11.49
N ALA A 107 -15.88 10.54 -12.14
CA ALA A 107 -16.56 9.25 -12.04
C ALA A 107 -15.56 8.15 -12.39
N ASP A 108 -15.37 7.20 -11.46
CA ASP A 108 -14.44 6.07 -11.53
C ASP A 108 -14.22 5.55 -12.96
N ILE A 109 -13.17 6.01 -13.61
CA ILE A 109 -12.61 5.31 -14.77
C ILE A 109 -11.64 4.26 -14.22
N GLU A 110 -12.24 3.10 -13.93
CA GLU A 110 -11.69 1.73 -14.04
C GLU A 110 -10.53 1.26 -13.14
N GLY A 111 -9.84 2.11 -12.37
CA GLY A 111 -8.73 1.64 -11.54
C GLY A 111 -9.13 1.10 -10.15
N THR A 112 -9.95 1.86 -9.42
CA THR A 112 -10.17 1.63 -7.98
C THR A 112 -11.49 0.92 -7.69
N ALA A 113 -12.49 1.07 -8.55
CA ALA A 113 -13.78 0.37 -8.44
C ALA A 113 -13.68 -1.16 -8.69
N ALA A 114 -12.58 -1.64 -9.29
CA ALA A 114 -12.23 -3.06 -9.40
C ALA A 114 -11.38 -3.56 -8.22
N SER A 115 -10.77 -2.66 -7.44
CA SER A 115 -9.97 -3.03 -6.26
C SER A 115 -10.89 -3.39 -5.09
N GLY A 116 -11.41 -4.62 -5.10
CA GLY A 116 -12.24 -5.18 -4.04
C GLY A 116 -13.55 -5.78 -4.53
N LYS A 117 -13.96 -5.47 -5.77
CA LYS A 117 -14.91 -6.32 -6.47
C LYS A 117 -14.18 -7.61 -6.80
N VAL A 118 -14.64 -8.71 -6.22
CA VAL A 118 -14.45 -10.01 -6.88
C VAL A 118 -15.13 -9.83 -8.22
N LEU A 119 -14.34 -9.66 -9.29
CA LEU A 119 -14.85 -9.97 -10.61
C LEU A 119 -15.30 -11.42 -10.46
N GLU A 120 -16.60 -11.66 -10.37
CA GLU A 120 -17.11 -13.00 -10.41
C GLU A 120 -16.56 -13.59 -11.70
N ASP A 121 -15.64 -14.52 -11.51
CA ASP A 121 -15.00 -15.20 -12.60
C ASP A 121 -16.14 -15.78 -13.41
N ILE A 122 -16.30 -15.37 -14.67
CA ILE A 122 -17.38 -15.86 -15.56
C ILE A 122 -17.29 -17.41 -15.72
N ILE A 123 -16.25 -18.01 -15.12
CA ILE A 123 -15.68 -19.34 -15.37
C ILE A 123 -15.25 -20.06 -14.06
N GLY A 124 -15.38 -19.44 -12.89
CA GLY A 124 -15.31 -20.15 -11.60
C GLY A 124 -13.93 -20.61 -11.09
N THR A 125 -12.81 -19.96 -11.44
CA THR A 125 -11.50 -20.33 -10.86
C THR A 125 -11.21 -19.54 -9.58
N SER A 126 -11.35 -20.19 -8.44
CA SER A 126 -11.07 -19.61 -7.11
C SER A 126 -9.58 -19.49 -6.78
N GLN A 127 -8.74 -20.32 -7.41
CA GLN A 127 -7.30 -20.35 -7.14
C GLN A 127 -6.55 -19.35 -8.02
N ARG A 128 -5.84 -18.42 -7.38
CA ARG A 128 -5.02 -17.41 -8.04
C ARG A 128 -3.56 -17.53 -7.58
N THR A 129 -2.62 -17.31 -8.48
CA THR A 129 -1.20 -17.19 -8.12
C THR A 129 -0.96 -15.87 -7.40
N GLU A 130 -0.20 -15.92 -6.30
CA GLU A 130 0.25 -14.73 -5.57
C GLU A 130 1.70 -14.38 -5.94
N PRO A 131 2.10 -13.09 -5.80
CA PRO A 131 3.49 -12.67 -6.04
C PRO A 131 4.47 -13.43 -5.15
N ASN A 132 5.57 -13.91 -5.74
CA ASN A 132 6.67 -14.53 -5.00
C ASN A 132 7.99 -13.82 -5.30
N ALA A 133 9.05 -14.14 -4.54
CA ALA A 133 10.36 -13.50 -4.73
C ALA A 133 11.00 -13.74 -6.11
N PRO A 134 10.96 -14.96 -6.71
CA PRO A 134 11.53 -15.20 -8.05
C PRO A 134 10.66 -14.64 -9.19
N ASN A 135 9.36 -14.48 -9.00
CA ASN A 135 8.38 -13.99 -9.97
C ASN A 135 7.39 -13.00 -9.32
N PRO A 136 7.83 -11.74 -9.05
CA PRO A 136 6.99 -10.69 -8.47
C PRO A 136 5.71 -10.43 -9.26
N PHE A 137 5.84 -10.42 -10.59
CA PHE A 137 4.76 -10.08 -11.52
C PHE A 137 3.87 -11.27 -11.88
N MET A 138 4.17 -12.47 -11.37
CA MET A 138 3.40 -13.70 -11.64
C MET A 138 3.28 -14.02 -13.15
N ASN A 139 4.18 -13.48 -13.98
CA ASN A 139 4.20 -13.73 -15.43
C ASN A 139 4.55 -15.19 -15.70
N VAL A 140 4.12 -15.75 -16.84
CA VAL A 140 4.56 -17.09 -17.23
C VAL A 140 6.05 -17.04 -17.57
N LEU A 141 6.86 -17.71 -16.76
CA LEU A 141 8.29 -17.86 -17.00
C LEU A 141 8.58 -19.20 -17.69
N ILE A 142 9.69 -19.27 -18.44
CA ILE A 142 10.05 -20.47 -19.21
C ILE A 142 10.27 -21.69 -18.29
N ASN A 143 10.85 -21.48 -17.10
CA ASN A 143 11.02 -22.54 -16.10
C ASN A 143 9.67 -23.02 -15.54
N GLU A 144 8.72 -22.11 -15.32
CA GLU A 144 7.38 -22.47 -14.83
C GLU A 144 6.59 -23.33 -15.81
N VAL A 145 6.85 -23.22 -17.12
CA VAL A 145 6.19 -24.07 -18.12
C VAL A 145 6.56 -25.54 -17.96
N ALA A 146 7.80 -25.84 -17.55
CA ALA A 146 8.25 -27.20 -17.29
C ALA A 146 7.85 -27.68 -15.88
N ASP A 147 8.03 -26.82 -14.88
CA ASP A 147 7.88 -27.18 -13.46
C ASP A 147 6.40 -27.13 -12.99
N TYR A 148 5.58 -26.27 -13.60
CA TYR A 148 4.19 -25.99 -13.21
C TYR A 148 3.25 -25.93 -14.44
N PRO A 149 2.98 -27.08 -15.10
CA PRO A 149 2.19 -27.13 -16.32
C PRO A 149 0.69 -26.77 -16.14
N THR A 150 0.20 -26.72 -14.90
CA THR A 150 -1.19 -26.36 -14.55
C THR A 150 -1.27 -25.07 -13.73
N LYS A 151 -0.39 -24.11 -14.01
CA LYS A 151 -0.30 -22.85 -13.28
C LYS A 151 -1.64 -22.08 -13.32
N PRO A 152 -2.23 -21.72 -12.16
CA PRO A 152 -3.45 -20.94 -12.11
C PRO A 152 -3.23 -19.48 -12.57
N PRO A 153 -4.29 -18.74 -12.91
CA PRO A 153 -4.17 -17.34 -13.31
C PRO A 153 -3.67 -16.46 -12.15
N ALA A 154 -2.93 -15.40 -12.49
CA ALA A 154 -2.45 -14.45 -11.50
C ALA A 154 -3.60 -13.69 -10.82
N LYS A 155 -3.33 -13.24 -9.59
CA LYS A 155 -4.17 -12.26 -8.90
C LYS A 155 -4.06 -10.90 -9.59
N PHE A 156 -5.13 -10.11 -9.55
CA PHE A 156 -5.16 -8.80 -10.20
C PHE A 156 -4.03 -7.89 -9.66
N ALA A 157 -3.13 -7.45 -10.55
CA ALA A 157 -1.92 -6.72 -10.18
C ALA A 157 -2.22 -5.37 -9.52
N ALA A 158 -3.27 -4.68 -9.97
CA ALA A 158 -3.69 -3.40 -9.37
C ALA A 158 -4.58 -3.57 -8.12
N SER A 159 -4.81 -4.81 -7.65
CA SER A 159 -5.46 -5.03 -6.36
C SER A 159 -4.56 -4.52 -5.23
N ALA A 160 -5.19 -3.86 -4.26
CA ALA A 160 -4.53 -3.34 -3.06
C ALA A 160 -3.47 -4.28 -2.42
N PRO A 161 -3.78 -5.56 -2.11
CA PRO A 161 -2.82 -6.44 -1.45
C PRO A 161 -1.63 -6.80 -2.35
N VAL A 162 -1.85 -6.98 -3.65
CA VAL A 162 -0.78 -7.31 -4.60
C VAL A 162 0.15 -6.12 -4.80
N LYS A 163 -0.42 -4.91 -4.89
CA LYS A 163 0.35 -3.68 -5.05
C LYS A 163 1.30 -3.43 -3.87
N GLU A 164 0.85 -3.70 -2.64
CA GLU A 164 1.70 -3.56 -1.45
C GLU A 164 2.88 -4.54 -1.47
N VAL A 165 2.63 -5.80 -1.85
CA VAL A 165 3.69 -6.82 -1.95
C VAL A 165 4.70 -6.45 -3.05
N LEU A 166 4.22 -6.01 -4.21
CA LEU A 166 5.08 -5.55 -5.31
C LEU A 166 5.97 -4.38 -4.88
N GLU A 167 5.38 -3.35 -4.26
CA GLU A 167 6.11 -2.17 -3.79
C GLU A 167 7.21 -2.55 -2.78
N LYS A 168 6.89 -3.45 -1.83
CA LYS A 168 7.88 -3.96 -0.86
C LYS A 168 9.02 -4.72 -1.54
N GLN A 169 8.73 -5.51 -2.57
CA GLN A 169 9.74 -6.23 -3.33
C GLN A 169 10.66 -5.28 -4.11
N PHE A 170 10.12 -4.21 -4.69
CA PHE A 170 10.92 -3.17 -5.35
C PHE A 170 11.86 -2.44 -4.39
N GLN A 171 11.37 -2.05 -3.21
CA GLN A 171 12.18 -1.36 -2.20
C GLN A 171 13.27 -2.24 -1.59
N THR A 172 13.06 -3.56 -1.53
CA THR A 172 14.05 -4.49 -0.96
C THR A 172 15.25 -4.71 -1.88
N LYS A 173 15.04 -4.63 -3.20
CA LYS A 173 16.07 -4.94 -4.21
C LYS A 173 16.76 -3.71 -4.76
N VAL A 174 16.14 -2.54 -4.65
CA VAL A 174 16.67 -1.29 -5.20
C VAL A 174 16.65 -0.21 -4.13
N TYR A 175 17.80 0.45 -3.92
CA TYR A 175 17.89 1.55 -2.98
C TYR A 175 17.06 2.73 -3.49
N GLY A 176 16.07 3.14 -2.71
CA GLY A 176 15.29 4.34 -2.99
C GLY A 176 16.16 5.59 -2.86
N ASP A 177 16.12 6.46 -3.86
CA ASP A 177 16.68 7.80 -3.75
C ASP A 177 15.81 8.60 -2.76
N PRO A 178 16.39 9.20 -1.70
CA PRO A 178 15.64 10.05 -0.77
C PRO A 178 14.91 11.23 -1.44
N GLY A 179 15.34 11.64 -2.64
CA GLY A 179 14.66 12.66 -3.45
C GLY A 179 13.48 12.15 -4.27
N ASP A 180 13.34 10.83 -4.45
CA ASP A 180 12.28 10.21 -5.26
C ASP A 180 11.12 9.71 -4.38
N VAL A 181 10.30 10.65 -3.92
CA VAL A 181 9.11 10.37 -3.08
C VAL A 181 8.04 9.55 -3.82
N TRP A 182 8.09 9.53 -5.16
CA TRP A 182 7.08 8.89 -6.01
C TRP A 182 7.56 7.60 -6.67
N ASN A 183 8.77 7.13 -6.34
CA ASN A 183 9.41 5.94 -6.90
C ASN A 183 9.37 5.87 -8.44
N ARG A 184 9.58 7.01 -9.12
CA ARG A 184 9.52 7.11 -10.58
C ARG A 184 10.85 6.81 -11.27
N ASN A 185 11.96 6.93 -10.56
CA ASN A 185 13.31 6.84 -11.14
C ASN A 185 13.84 5.40 -11.20
N GLN A 186 13.07 4.41 -10.75
CA GLN A 186 13.51 3.01 -10.62
C GLN A 186 13.13 2.11 -11.81
N GLY A 187 12.67 2.69 -12.93
CA GLY A 187 12.27 1.91 -14.10
C GLY A 187 11.08 0.97 -13.83
N GLN A 188 10.16 1.36 -12.94
CA GLN A 188 9.01 0.52 -12.59
C GLN A 188 7.99 0.39 -13.73
N ARG A 189 8.00 1.31 -14.70
CA ARG A 189 7.05 1.32 -15.83
C ARG A 189 7.33 0.19 -16.82
N GLU A 190 8.58 -0.27 -16.87
CA GLU A 190 9.05 -1.34 -17.74
C GLU A 190 8.60 -2.71 -17.25
N PHE A 191 8.26 -2.83 -15.96
CA PHE A 191 7.81 -4.07 -15.37
C PHE A 191 6.29 -4.10 -15.24
N TYR A 192 5.65 -5.02 -15.94
CA TYR A 192 4.20 -5.17 -15.96
C TYR A 192 3.79 -6.64 -15.99
N THR A 193 2.56 -6.90 -15.57
CA THR A 193 1.93 -8.21 -15.68
C THR A 193 1.36 -8.40 -17.07
N MET A 194 1.68 -9.51 -17.72
CA MET A 194 1.15 -9.88 -19.02
C MET A 194 -0.34 -10.22 -18.92
N PRO A 195 -1.14 -10.03 -20.00
CA PRO A 195 -2.57 -10.37 -19.98
C PRO A 195 -2.82 -11.87 -19.82
N SER A 196 -1.90 -12.72 -20.27
CA SER A 196 -1.94 -14.17 -20.08
C SER A 196 -0.91 -14.59 -19.04
N THR A 197 -1.38 -15.21 -17.95
CA THR A 197 -0.56 -15.59 -16.79
C THR A 197 -0.74 -17.05 -16.37
N SER A 198 -1.74 -17.74 -16.94
CA SER A 198 -2.06 -19.15 -16.67
C SER A 198 -1.37 -20.08 -17.66
N ILE A 199 -1.20 -21.34 -17.25
CA ILE A 199 -0.72 -22.41 -18.13
C ILE A 199 -1.72 -23.58 -18.03
N PRO A 200 -2.37 -23.98 -19.14
CA PRO A 200 -2.38 -23.33 -20.45
C PRO A 200 -3.09 -21.95 -20.44
N ASN A 201 -2.98 -21.20 -21.53
CA ASN A 201 -3.70 -19.92 -21.68
C ASN A 201 -5.23 -20.17 -21.71
N ASP A 202 -5.99 -19.26 -21.13
CA ASP A 202 -7.44 -19.36 -21.00
C ASP A 202 -8.16 -19.02 -22.31
N ARG A 203 -8.10 -19.95 -23.26
CA ARG A 203 -8.76 -19.83 -24.57
C ARG A 203 -10.28 -19.85 -24.46
N GLU A 204 -10.82 -20.63 -23.53
CA GLU A 204 -12.26 -20.84 -23.38
C GLU A 204 -12.94 -19.56 -22.89
N SER A 205 -12.34 -18.84 -21.94
CA SER A 205 -12.82 -17.52 -21.51
C SER A 205 -12.94 -16.55 -22.65
N TYR A 206 -11.90 -16.47 -23.49
CA TYR A 206 -11.82 -15.54 -24.59
C TYR A 206 -12.85 -15.87 -25.67
N GLN A 207 -13.03 -17.15 -25.98
CA GLN A 207 -14.06 -17.60 -26.93
C GLN A 207 -15.46 -17.30 -26.41
N ASN A 208 -15.70 -17.56 -25.12
CA ASN A 208 -16.97 -17.23 -24.49
C ASN A 208 -17.19 -15.71 -24.49
N TRP A 209 -16.18 -14.91 -24.21
CA TRP A 209 -16.29 -13.45 -24.25
C TRP A 209 -16.66 -12.94 -25.67
N LEU A 210 -16.09 -13.53 -26.72
CA LEU A 210 -16.38 -13.14 -28.11
C LEU A 210 -17.75 -13.61 -28.61
N TYR A 211 -18.12 -14.86 -28.33
CA TYR A 211 -19.19 -15.54 -29.04
C TYR A 211 -20.34 -16.01 -28.15
N ARG A 212 -20.17 -16.02 -26.82
CA ARG A 212 -21.22 -16.49 -25.92
C ARG A 212 -22.35 -15.48 -25.92
N VAL A 213 -23.46 -15.91 -26.51
CA VAL A 213 -24.74 -15.23 -26.34
C VAL A 213 -25.30 -15.63 -24.98
N PRO A 214 -25.70 -14.69 -24.11
CA PRO A 214 -26.35 -15.04 -22.86
C PRO A 214 -27.72 -15.67 -23.13
N GLY A 215 -27.90 -16.92 -22.70
CA GLY A 215 -29.16 -17.66 -22.84
C GLY A 215 -29.30 -18.39 -24.19
N LYS A 216 -30.53 -18.84 -24.48
CA LYS A 216 -30.84 -19.55 -25.73
C LYS A 216 -31.05 -18.57 -26.87
N THR A 217 -30.49 -18.87 -28.03
CA THR A 217 -30.74 -18.09 -29.25
C THR A 217 -32.16 -18.32 -29.79
N CYS A 218 -32.63 -17.43 -30.67
CA CYS A 218 -33.90 -17.61 -31.39
C CYS A 218 -33.98 -18.98 -32.10
N LYS A 219 -32.84 -19.45 -32.67
CA LYS A 219 -32.76 -20.77 -33.34
C LYS A 219 -32.81 -21.96 -32.37
N GLU A 220 -32.54 -21.72 -31.08
CA GLU A 220 -32.61 -22.72 -30.01
C GLU A 220 -33.98 -22.75 -29.30
N GLY A 221 -34.98 -21.99 -29.81
CA GLY A 221 -36.36 -22.01 -29.33
C GLY A 221 -36.74 -20.86 -28.38
N ASN A 222 -35.91 -19.82 -28.26
CA ASN A 222 -36.26 -18.62 -27.52
C ASN A 222 -37.03 -17.60 -28.39
N MET A 223 -38.36 -17.70 -28.40
CA MET A 223 -39.23 -16.85 -29.23
C MET A 223 -39.19 -15.37 -28.85
N GLU A 224 -38.85 -15.03 -27.60
CA GLU A 224 -38.72 -13.63 -27.14
C GLU A 224 -37.49 -12.93 -27.72
N ALA A 225 -36.47 -13.70 -28.13
CA ALA A 225 -35.27 -13.19 -28.78
C ALA A 225 -35.38 -13.11 -30.32
N CYS A 226 -36.53 -13.48 -30.89
CA CYS A 226 -36.74 -13.49 -32.34
C CYS A 226 -37.26 -12.14 -32.83
N THR A 227 -36.52 -11.49 -33.73
CA THR A 227 -36.95 -10.27 -34.43
C THR A 227 -37.45 -10.57 -35.85
N THR A 228 -38.26 -9.67 -36.42
CA THR A 228 -38.83 -9.81 -37.78
C THR A 228 -37.79 -9.89 -38.90
N ASP A 229 -36.58 -9.35 -38.67
CA ASP A 229 -35.45 -9.39 -39.60
C ASP A 229 -34.53 -10.63 -39.40
N GLY A 230 -35.01 -11.65 -38.68
CA GLY A 230 -34.27 -12.88 -38.37
C GLY A 230 -33.47 -12.79 -37.07
N SER A 231 -32.49 -13.69 -36.88
CA SER A 231 -31.71 -13.80 -35.64
C SER A 231 -30.62 -12.74 -35.46
N GLY A 232 -30.59 -11.70 -36.30
CA GLY A 232 -29.57 -10.66 -36.29
C GLY A 232 -29.93 -9.41 -35.48
N GLY A 233 -31.13 -9.36 -34.87
CA GLY A 233 -31.69 -8.12 -34.31
C GLY A 233 -31.73 -8.01 -32.78
N SER A 234 -31.46 -9.07 -32.02
CA SER A 234 -31.36 -8.92 -30.56
C SER A 234 -30.00 -8.31 -30.23
N GLN A 235 -29.98 -7.00 -29.97
CA GLN A 235 -28.88 -6.36 -29.29
C GLN A 235 -28.81 -6.89 -27.86
N TYR A 236 -28.16 -8.04 -27.69
CA TYR A 236 -27.68 -8.41 -26.37
C TYR A 236 -26.68 -7.33 -25.97
N VAL A 237 -27.00 -6.57 -24.92
CA VAL A 237 -26.04 -5.67 -24.29
C VAL A 237 -24.90 -6.56 -23.83
N PHE A 238 -23.80 -6.57 -24.59
CA PHE A 238 -22.55 -7.19 -24.16
C PHE A 238 -22.22 -6.59 -22.79
N LEU A 239 -22.05 -7.45 -21.79
CA LEU A 239 -21.79 -7.08 -20.40
C LEU A 239 -20.69 -6.01 -20.35
N GLY A 240 -21.10 -4.77 -20.13
CA GLY A 240 -20.29 -3.59 -20.38
C GLY A 240 -21.09 -2.30 -20.20
N ARG A 241 -21.81 -2.20 -19.08
CA ARG A 241 -22.25 -0.92 -18.52
C ARG A 241 -22.24 -0.98 -17.00
#